data_AF-A0A950WDH9-F1
#
_entry.id   AF-A0A950WDH9-F1
#
_cell.length_a   1.000
_cell.length_b   1.000
_cell.length_c   1.000
_cell.angle_alpha   90.00
_cell.angle_beta   90.00
_cell.angle_gamma   90.00
#
_symmetry.space_group_name_H-M   'P 1'
#
loop_
_entity.id
_entity.type
_entity.pdbx_description
1 polymer ?
#
loop_
_entity_poly.entity_id
_entity_poly.type
_entity_poly.pdbx_seq_one_letter_code
_entity_poly.pdbx_strand_id
1 'polypeptide(L)'
;MSAKDKAHPIVHFVGSIPLPDTETVFRTLSAAAGPRLARLPDGETGIRKSWIRFLQDVLAEHPAIERADVPPFRFVQWDGKVVREIPRLRVKPGAKVDAGGFKTGYADMAIASWAVFERMQKAGTIPAGVKFQVCLPTPIAPTYNNIVPDDRQAVLLPLTEHFAGEVAKIAAAVPQENLSIQWDVCQEVLAWEGYYDKGPVDFRTETLDVLAKVGDAVPAAVEVGYHLCYGSPADEHLVQPKDAGLMVEMVNAIVARVKRPIQFFHLPVPKGRTDDAFYLPLAGLKLRPGTELYLGLVHHNDAAGNAARLAAARHHARVDGVATECGMARGDPSRLPELLAAHVKTAELAV
;
A
#
# COMPACT_ATOMS: atom_id res chain seq x y z
N MET A 1 -5.21 -19.92 13.93
CA MET A 1 -5.60 -19.33 15.22
C MET A 1 -6.99 -18.75 15.05
N SER A 2 -7.95 -19.08 15.94
CA SER A 2 -9.31 -18.56 15.85
C SER A 2 -9.35 -17.08 16.29
N ALA A 3 -10.32 -16.32 15.81
CA ALA A 3 -10.47 -14.87 16.01
C ALA A 3 -10.72 -14.41 17.47
N LYS A 4 -10.37 -15.23 18.48
CA LYS A 4 -10.59 -14.96 19.91
C LYS A 4 -9.36 -14.56 20.71
N ASP A 5 -8.14 -14.54 20.14
CA ASP A 5 -6.90 -14.30 20.91
C ASP A 5 -6.20 -12.95 20.67
N LYS A 6 -6.69 -12.07 19.79
CA LYS A 6 -6.10 -10.72 19.67
C LYS A 6 -6.79 -9.78 20.67
N ALA A 7 -6.39 -9.86 21.94
CA ALA A 7 -6.92 -8.99 22.99
C ALA A 7 -6.55 -7.50 22.79
N HIS A 8 -5.61 -7.19 21.89
CA HIS A 8 -5.09 -5.83 21.71
C HIS A 8 -4.86 -5.51 20.21
N PRO A 9 -5.09 -4.26 19.77
CA PRO A 9 -4.80 -3.85 18.41
C PRO A 9 -3.32 -4.03 18.06
N ILE A 10 -3.08 -4.40 16.80
CA ILE A 10 -1.73 -4.66 16.29
C ILE A 10 -1.03 -3.37 15.89
N VAL A 11 0.30 -3.43 15.83
CA VAL A 11 1.11 -2.41 15.14
C VAL A 11 1.30 -2.86 13.70
N HIS A 12 0.80 -2.08 12.76
CA HIS A 12 0.96 -2.31 11.33
C HIS A 12 2.00 -1.34 10.77
N PHE A 13 3.01 -1.87 10.08
CA PHE A 13 3.94 -1.09 9.29
C PHE A 13 3.54 -1.20 7.81
N VAL A 14 3.28 -0.06 7.18
CA VAL A 14 2.70 0.01 5.83
C VAL A 14 3.60 -0.67 4.78
N GLY A 15 4.92 -0.55 4.90
CA GLY A 15 5.83 -1.12 3.91
C GLY A 15 7.21 -0.51 4.02
N SER A 16 7.39 0.62 3.35
CA SER A 16 8.67 1.32 3.28
C SER A 16 9.14 1.92 4.62
N ILE A 17 10.43 1.77 4.94
CA ILE A 17 11.06 2.20 6.20
C ILE A 17 12.38 2.93 5.88
N PRO A 18 12.73 4.04 6.56
CA PRO A 18 13.92 4.83 6.23
C PRO A 18 15.21 4.23 6.82
N LEU A 19 15.45 2.94 6.57
CA LEU A 19 16.62 2.18 7.03
C LEU A 19 17.42 1.64 5.83
N PRO A 20 18.72 1.34 6.01
CA PRO A 20 19.61 1.05 4.90
C PRO A 20 19.34 -0.28 4.18
N ASP A 21 18.89 -1.30 4.91
CA ASP A 21 18.74 -2.67 4.42
C ASP A 21 17.66 -3.45 5.18
N THR A 22 17.23 -4.57 4.58
CA THR A 22 16.16 -5.43 5.08
C THR A 22 16.45 -6.05 6.46
N GLU A 23 17.70 -6.42 6.75
CA GLU A 23 18.05 -7.02 8.06
C GLU A 23 17.96 -5.98 9.17
N THR A 24 18.44 -4.77 8.91
CA THR A 24 18.30 -3.62 9.83
C THR A 24 16.83 -3.31 10.07
N VAL A 25 15.99 -3.31 9.02
CA VAL A 25 14.53 -3.12 9.14
C VAL A 25 13.90 -4.17 10.05
N PHE A 26 14.10 -5.45 9.75
CA PHE A 26 13.48 -6.53 10.52
C PHE A 26 13.91 -6.50 11.99
N ARG A 27 15.19 -6.24 12.27
CA ARG A 27 15.70 -6.14 13.64
C ARG A 27 15.06 -4.98 14.39
N THR A 28 15.06 -3.79 13.79
CA THR A 28 14.55 -2.57 14.42
C THR A 28 13.05 -2.65 14.68
N LEU A 29 12.26 -3.09 13.69
CA LEU A 29 10.80 -3.19 13.84
C LEU A 29 10.39 -4.30 14.82
N SER A 30 11.08 -5.45 14.80
CA SER A 30 10.82 -6.55 15.75
C SER A 30 11.14 -6.14 17.18
N ALA A 31 12.25 -5.44 17.40
CA ALA A 31 12.62 -4.93 18.72
C ALA A 31 11.62 -3.89 19.24
N ALA A 32 11.07 -3.04 18.36
CA ALA A 32 10.16 -1.98 18.75
C ALA A 32 8.73 -2.49 19.05
N ALA A 33 8.14 -3.27 18.13
CA ALA A 33 6.73 -3.65 18.21
C ALA A 33 6.49 -5.04 18.81
N GLY A 34 7.50 -5.92 18.78
CA GLY A 34 7.51 -7.23 19.43
C GLY A 34 6.20 -8.01 19.31
N PRO A 35 5.49 -8.31 20.42
CA PRO A 35 4.28 -9.13 20.42
C PRO A 35 3.07 -8.48 19.72
N ARG A 36 3.14 -7.18 19.36
CA ARG A 36 2.07 -6.48 18.63
C ARG A 36 2.17 -6.65 17.12
N LEU A 37 3.19 -7.33 16.62
CA LEU A 37 3.36 -7.62 15.19
C LEU A 37 2.51 -8.80 14.77
N ALA A 38 1.73 -8.62 13.69
CA ALA A 38 1.16 -9.73 12.93
C ALA A 38 1.94 -9.97 11.61
N ARG A 39 2.49 -8.89 11.04
CA ARG A 39 3.15 -8.86 9.74
C ARG A 39 4.34 -7.92 9.78
N LEU A 40 5.36 -8.21 9.00
CA LEU A 40 6.59 -7.43 8.97
C LEU A 40 7.07 -7.18 7.54
N PRO A 41 7.09 -5.92 7.07
CA PRO A 41 7.61 -5.59 5.75
C PRO A 41 9.14 -5.53 5.74
N ASP A 42 9.73 -5.73 4.57
CA ASP A 42 11.19 -5.63 4.37
C ASP A 42 11.72 -4.19 4.27
N GLY A 43 10.84 -3.21 4.39
CA GLY A 43 11.19 -1.79 4.37
C GLY A 43 11.36 -1.20 2.98
N GLU A 44 11.14 -1.96 1.90
CA GLU A 44 11.24 -1.49 0.51
C GLU A 44 12.56 -0.75 0.24
N THR A 45 13.67 -1.30 0.72
CA THR A 45 14.99 -0.67 0.61
C THR A 45 15.51 -0.63 -0.85
N GLY A 46 16.60 0.12 -1.08
CA GLY A 46 17.21 0.26 -2.41
C GLY A 46 16.31 0.99 -3.42
N ILE A 47 16.15 0.43 -4.62
CA ILE A 47 15.38 1.05 -5.73
C ILE A 47 13.90 1.28 -5.36
N ARG A 48 13.35 0.46 -4.45
CA ARG A 48 11.97 0.55 -3.97
C ARG A 48 11.75 1.63 -2.93
N LYS A 49 12.79 2.31 -2.44
CA LYS A 49 12.66 3.42 -1.46
C LYS A 49 11.79 4.57 -1.98
N SER A 50 11.72 4.70 -3.31
CA SER A 50 10.88 5.68 -4.00
C SER A 50 9.57 5.10 -4.55
N TRP A 51 9.17 3.93 -4.05
CA TRP A 51 7.98 3.16 -4.43
C TRP A 51 8.00 2.82 -5.93
N ILE A 52 7.12 3.43 -6.74
CA ILE A 52 6.96 3.12 -8.17
C ILE A 52 7.93 3.85 -9.10
N ARG A 53 8.85 4.69 -8.61
CA ARG A 53 9.67 5.54 -9.50
C ARG A 53 10.46 4.75 -10.54
N PHE A 54 11.05 3.63 -10.15
CA PHE A 54 11.83 2.77 -11.06
C PHE A 54 10.95 2.07 -12.10
N LEU A 55 9.63 1.95 -11.87
CA LEU A 55 8.71 1.37 -12.87
C LEU A 55 8.54 2.29 -14.09
N GLN A 56 8.91 3.57 -14.01
CA GLN A 56 8.99 4.43 -15.19
C GLN A 56 10.00 3.86 -16.20
N ASP A 57 11.16 3.42 -15.73
CA ASP A 57 12.20 2.84 -16.58
C ASP A 57 11.73 1.49 -17.13
N VAL A 58 11.08 0.65 -16.29
CA VAL A 58 10.49 -0.62 -16.72
C VAL A 58 9.48 -0.44 -17.87
N LEU A 59 8.63 0.59 -17.80
CA LEU A 59 7.69 0.91 -18.88
C LEU A 59 8.42 1.44 -20.13
N ALA A 60 9.40 2.34 -19.95
CA ALA A 60 10.15 2.94 -21.05
C ALA A 60 11.04 1.93 -21.81
N GLU A 61 11.52 0.89 -21.13
CA GLU A 61 12.32 -0.19 -21.70
C GLU A 61 11.50 -1.24 -22.44
N HIS A 62 10.16 -1.26 -22.28
CA HIS A 62 9.32 -2.24 -22.96
C HIS A 62 9.35 -2.00 -24.49
N PRO A 63 9.60 -3.03 -25.33
CA PRO A 63 9.76 -2.86 -26.78
C PRO A 63 8.58 -2.23 -27.54
N ALA A 64 7.38 -2.27 -26.97
CA ALA A 64 6.13 -1.80 -27.56
C ALA A 64 5.72 -0.40 -27.07
N ILE A 65 6.48 0.17 -26.12
CA ILE A 65 6.22 1.46 -25.51
C ILE A 65 7.30 2.44 -25.98
N GLU A 66 6.91 3.69 -26.20
CA GLU A 66 7.82 4.78 -26.55
C GLU A 66 7.44 6.06 -25.82
N ARG A 67 8.33 7.06 -25.86
CA ARG A 67 8.02 8.38 -25.33
C ARG A 67 6.95 9.05 -26.21
N ALA A 68 5.94 9.62 -25.56
CA ALA A 68 4.93 10.41 -26.24
C ALA A 68 5.44 11.84 -26.48
N ASP A 69 5.15 12.39 -27.66
CA ASP A 69 5.40 13.80 -27.98
C ASP A 69 4.25 14.68 -27.47
N VAL A 70 4.12 14.75 -26.15
CA VAL A 70 3.12 15.55 -25.42
C VAL A 70 3.76 16.16 -24.17
N PRO A 71 3.18 17.22 -23.58
CA PRO A 71 3.66 17.76 -22.31
C PRO A 71 3.76 16.68 -21.22
N PRO A 72 4.73 16.78 -20.30
CA PRO A 72 4.86 15.84 -19.20
C PRO A 72 3.63 15.90 -18.30
N PHE A 73 3.35 14.78 -17.63
CA PHE A 73 2.41 14.79 -16.52
C PHE A 73 2.99 15.60 -15.37
N ARG A 74 2.25 16.59 -14.90
CA ARG A 74 2.61 17.40 -13.74
C ARG A 74 2.02 16.75 -12.51
N PHE A 75 2.88 16.25 -11.62
CA PHE A 75 2.47 15.75 -10.32
C PHE A 75 2.36 16.95 -9.38
N VAL A 76 1.13 17.34 -9.10
CA VAL A 76 0.75 18.54 -8.35
C VAL A 76 0.25 18.15 -6.95
N GLN A 77 0.78 18.79 -5.91
CA GLN A 77 0.38 18.62 -4.52
C GLN A 77 -0.90 19.43 -4.21
N TRP A 78 -1.53 19.17 -3.06
CA TRP A 78 -2.79 19.80 -2.66
C TRP A 78 -2.77 21.33 -2.64
N ASP A 79 -1.59 21.92 -2.47
CA ASP A 79 -1.32 23.36 -2.45
C ASP A 79 -1.01 23.96 -3.84
N GLY A 80 -1.09 23.15 -4.90
CA GLY A 80 -0.79 23.55 -6.28
C GLY A 80 0.70 23.46 -6.66
N LYS A 81 1.58 23.05 -5.74
CA LYS A 81 3.01 22.91 -6.03
C LYS A 81 3.26 21.71 -6.94
N VAL A 82 4.04 21.90 -8.00
CA VAL A 82 4.53 20.78 -8.81
C VAL A 82 5.68 20.11 -8.08
N VAL A 83 5.46 18.88 -7.63
CA VAL A 83 6.48 18.09 -6.92
C VAL A 83 7.35 17.28 -7.88
N ARG A 84 6.84 16.98 -9.08
CA ARG A 84 7.57 16.25 -10.12
C ARG A 84 6.90 16.43 -11.48
N GLU A 85 7.71 16.41 -12.54
CA GLU A 85 7.23 16.23 -13.90
C GLU A 85 7.65 14.86 -14.42
N ILE A 86 6.72 14.16 -15.07
CA ILE A 86 6.91 12.80 -15.56
C ILE A 86 6.70 12.80 -17.08
N PRO A 87 7.75 12.54 -17.88
CA PRO A 87 7.59 12.34 -19.32
C PRO A 87 6.52 11.27 -19.61
N ARG A 88 5.56 11.60 -20.47
CA ARG A 88 4.52 10.66 -20.87
C ARG A 88 5.07 9.62 -21.85
N LEU A 89 4.59 8.40 -21.72
CA LEU A 89 4.82 7.28 -22.62
C LEU A 89 3.52 6.94 -23.35
N ARG A 90 3.63 6.28 -24.49
CA ARG A 90 2.54 5.78 -25.33
C ARG A 90 2.89 4.40 -25.88
N VAL A 91 1.88 3.67 -26.32
CA VAL A 91 2.07 2.46 -27.12
C VAL A 91 2.46 2.88 -28.54
N LYS A 92 3.46 2.19 -29.10
CA LYS A 92 3.90 2.40 -30.49
C LYS A 92 2.75 2.06 -31.45
N PRO A 93 2.53 2.84 -32.52
CA PRO A 93 1.49 2.54 -33.50
C PRO A 93 1.57 1.09 -34.02
N GLY A 94 0.48 0.34 -33.89
CA GLY A 94 0.38 -1.06 -34.33
C GLY A 94 1.09 -2.09 -33.44
N ALA A 95 1.80 -1.66 -32.39
CA ALA A 95 2.41 -2.58 -31.45
C ALA A 95 1.38 -3.17 -30.48
N LYS A 96 1.70 -4.34 -29.94
CA LYS A 96 0.95 -4.96 -28.84
C LYS A 96 1.87 -5.05 -27.63
N VAL A 97 1.36 -4.65 -26.47
CA VAL A 97 2.06 -4.80 -25.20
C VAL A 97 1.77 -6.20 -24.67
N ASP A 98 2.81 -6.90 -24.24
CA ASP A 98 2.72 -8.27 -23.73
C ASP A 98 3.25 -8.34 -22.30
N ALA A 99 2.73 -9.27 -21.50
CA ALA A 99 3.12 -9.38 -20.10
C ALA A 99 4.61 -9.76 -19.91
N GLY A 100 5.17 -10.54 -20.85
CA GLY A 100 6.55 -11.04 -20.76
C GLY A 100 7.62 -9.99 -21.04
N GLY A 101 7.25 -8.87 -21.65
CA GLY A 101 8.14 -7.73 -21.90
C GLY A 101 8.47 -6.91 -20.65
N PHE A 102 7.70 -7.03 -19.57
CA PHE A 102 7.96 -6.32 -18.32
C PHE A 102 8.99 -7.01 -17.44
N LYS A 103 9.85 -6.22 -16.78
CA LYS A 103 10.88 -6.68 -15.84
C LYS A 103 10.83 -5.87 -14.55
N THR A 104 9.79 -6.09 -13.75
CA THR A 104 9.60 -5.35 -12.47
C THR A 104 10.51 -5.83 -11.34
N GLY A 105 10.92 -7.11 -11.35
CA GLY A 105 11.83 -7.69 -10.35
C GLY A 105 11.24 -7.82 -8.93
N TYR A 106 9.93 -7.70 -8.76
CA TYR A 106 9.28 -7.75 -7.44
C TYR A 106 9.44 -9.11 -6.78
N ALA A 107 9.29 -10.19 -7.55
CA ALA A 107 9.47 -11.54 -7.07
C ALA A 107 10.90 -11.78 -6.57
N ASP A 108 11.91 -11.43 -7.37
CA ASP A 108 13.31 -11.62 -7.01
C ASP A 108 13.69 -10.83 -5.74
N MET A 109 13.24 -9.58 -5.63
CA MET A 109 13.45 -8.75 -4.45
C MET A 109 12.77 -9.33 -3.20
N ALA A 110 11.52 -9.81 -3.32
CA ALA A 110 10.80 -10.41 -2.20
C ALA A 110 11.41 -11.75 -1.75
N ILE A 111 11.90 -12.57 -2.69
CA ILE A 111 12.56 -13.84 -2.40
C ILE A 111 13.89 -13.60 -1.66
N ALA A 112 14.65 -12.59 -2.07
CA ALA A 112 15.87 -12.19 -1.36
C ALA A 112 15.56 -11.72 0.07
N SER A 113 14.53 -10.90 0.26
CA SER A 113 14.06 -10.47 1.58
C SER A 113 13.56 -11.65 2.44
N TRP A 114 12.88 -12.63 1.85
CA TRP A 114 12.41 -13.82 2.55
C TRP A 114 13.57 -14.64 3.13
N ALA A 115 14.68 -14.82 2.40
CA ALA A 115 15.83 -15.54 2.93
C ALA A 115 16.40 -14.88 4.21
N VAL A 116 16.37 -13.55 4.29
CA VAL A 116 16.74 -12.79 5.49
C VAL A 116 15.70 -12.99 6.60
N PHE A 117 14.42 -12.85 6.28
CA PHE A 117 13.30 -13.04 7.21
C PHE A 117 13.35 -14.42 7.87
N GLU A 118 13.45 -15.48 7.06
CA GLU A 118 13.44 -16.86 7.53
C GLU A 118 14.61 -17.14 8.47
N ARG A 119 15.82 -16.69 8.12
CA ARG A 119 17.00 -16.80 8.99
C ARG A 119 16.77 -16.08 10.33
N MET A 120 16.25 -14.87 10.30
CA MET A 120 16.03 -14.07 11.51
C MET A 120 14.89 -14.61 12.39
N GLN A 121 13.88 -15.24 11.79
CA GLN A 121 12.81 -15.93 12.52
C GLN A 121 13.33 -17.22 13.16
N LYS A 122 14.13 -18.03 12.44
CA LYS A 122 14.82 -19.21 13.00
C LYS A 122 15.76 -18.85 14.16
N ALA A 123 16.40 -17.68 14.10
CA ALA A 123 17.24 -17.15 15.17
C ALA A 123 16.44 -16.50 16.34
N GLY A 124 15.11 -16.46 16.27
CA GLY A 124 14.25 -15.88 17.30
C GLY A 124 14.24 -14.35 17.36
N THR A 125 14.88 -13.65 16.41
CA THR A 125 14.83 -12.19 16.32
C THR A 125 13.45 -11.71 15.87
N ILE A 126 12.85 -12.41 14.90
CA ILE A 126 11.47 -12.21 14.48
C ILE A 126 10.60 -13.25 15.20
N PRO A 127 9.50 -12.87 15.87
CA PRO A 127 8.62 -13.86 16.52
C PRO A 127 8.04 -14.88 15.52
N ALA A 128 7.91 -16.14 15.95
CA ALA A 128 7.49 -17.26 15.09
C ALA A 128 6.08 -17.10 14.48
N GLY A 129 5.19 -16.33 15.11
CA GLY A 129 3.84 -16.07 14.62
C GLY A 129 3.72 -14.91 13.61
N VAL A 130 4.80 -14.18 13.35
CA VAL A 130 4.80 -13.03 12.43
C VAL A 130 4.96 -13.52 11.00
N LYS A 131 4.14 -12.98 10.09
CA LYS A 131 4.23 -13.23 8.64
C LYS A 131 5.13 -12.22 7.95
N PHE A 132 5.82 -12.66 6.90
CA PHE A 132 6.54 -11.78 5.99
C PHE A 132 5.55 -11.02 5.10
N GLN A 133 5.61 -9.68 5.12
CA GLN A 133 4.75 -8.81 4.33
C GLN A 133 5.49 -8.33 3.08
N VAL A 134 4.93 -8.65 1.90
CA VAL A 134 5.38 -8.07 0.63
C VAL A 134 4.38 -7.01 0.20
N CYS A 135 4.86 -5.77 0.07
CA CYS A 135 4.07 -4.63 -0.38
C CYS A 135 4.33 -4.40 -1.87
N LEU A 136 3.25 -4.37 -2.66
CA LEU A 136 3.30 -4.21 -4.10
C LEU A 136 2.41 -3.02 -4.50
N PRO A 137 2.86 -2.14 -5.39
CA PRO A 137 1.94 -1.23 -6.05
C PRO A 137 0.97 -2.03 -6.92
N THR A 138 -0.18 -1.45 -7.20
CA THR A 138 -1.07 -1.98 -8.23
C THR A 138 -0.52 -1.67 -9.63
N PRO A 139 -0.96 -2.39 -10.68
CA PRO A 139 -0.64 -2.07 -12.07
C PRO A 139 -1.09 -0.67 -12.51
N ILE A 140 -2.09 -0.10 -11.82
CA ILE A 140 -2.60 1.24 -12.09
C ILE A 140 -1.55 2.30 -11.75
N ALA A 141 -0.82 2.12 -10.66
CA ALA A 141 0.10 3.13 -10.17
C ALA A 141 1.17 3.57 -11.20
N PRO A 142 1.97 2.66 -11.80
CA PRO A 142 2.90 3.04 -12.85
C PRO A 142 2.18 3.44 -14.15
N THR A 143 1.02 2.85 -14.46
CA THR A 143 0.31 3.15 -15.71
C THR A 143 -0.24 4.58 -15.73
N TYR A 144 -0.92 5.02 -14.68
CA TYR A 144 -1.55 6.34 -14.62
C TYR A 144 -0.54 7.48 -14.58
N ASN A 145 0.59 7.27 -13.91
CA ASN A 145 1.65 8.27 -13.82
C ASN A 145 2.42 8.46 -15.13
N ASN A 146 2.54 7.41 -15.95
CA ASN A 146 3.47 7.42 -17.08
C ASN A 146 2.76 7.35 -18.44
N ILE A 147 1.69 6.57 -18.60
CA ILE A 147 1.04 6.35 -19.90
C ILE A 147 0.00 7.43 -20.20
N VAL A 148 -0.06 7.89 -21.45
CA VAL A 148 -1.13 8.78 -21.93
C VAL A 148 -2.51 8.13 -21.76
N PRO A 149 -3.58 8.90 -21.48
CA PRO A 149 -4.90 8.35 -21.13
C PRO A 149 -5.45 7.30 -22.10
N ASP A 150 -5.32 7.56 -23.40
CA ASP A 150 -5.89 6.70 -24.46
C ASP A 150 -5.23 5.31 -24.53
N ASP A 151 -3.99 5.18 -24.08
CA ASP A 151 -3.22 3.94 -24.16
C ASP A 151 -3.20 3.15 -22.85
N ARG A 152 -3.77 3.69 -21.76
CA ARG A 152 -3.72 3.05 -20.42
C ARG A 152 -4.26 1.63 -20.45
N GLN A 153 -5.39 1.37 -21.11
CA GLN A 153 -5.98 0.03 -21.17
C GLN A 153 -5.07 -1.00 -21.85
N ALA A 154 -4.39 -0.60 -22.94
CA ALA A 154 -3.49 -1.47 -23.68
C ALA A 154 -2.28 -1.91 -22.83
N VAL A 155 -1.87 -1.10 -21.86
CA VAL A 155 -0.79 -1.40 -20.92
C VAL A 155 -1.30 -2.10 -19.65
N LEU A 156 -2.44 -1.67 -19.10
CA LEU A 156 -2.98 -2.19 -17.84
C LEU A 156 -3.26 -3.68 -17.88
N LEU A 157 -3.84 -4.18 -18.99
CA LEU A 157 -4.17 -5.59 -19.13
C LEU A 157 -2.93 -6.51 -19.01
N PRO A 158 -1.89 -6.36 -19.87
CA PRO A 158 -0.68 -7.19 -19.77
C PRO A 158 0.13 -6.89 -18.50
N LEU A 159 0.15 -5.65 -18.01
CA LEU A 159 0.86 -5.35 -16.76
C LEU A 159 0.18 -6.02 -15.56
N THR A 160 -1.14 -6.12 -15.54
CA THR A 160 -1.87 -6.85 -14.51
C THR A 160 -1.56 -8.34 -14.54
N GLU A 161 -1.41 -8.92 -15.72
CA GLU A 161 -0.99 -10.33 -15.88
C GLU A 161 0.45 -10.53 -15.41
N HIS A 162 1.34 -9.59 -15.72
CA HIS A 162 2.72 -9.61 -15.22
C HIS A 162 2.78 -9.59 -13.68
N PHE A 163 2.05 -8.67 -13.04
CA PHE A 163 2.01 -8.59 -11.57
C PHE A 163 1.38 -9.83 -10.93
N ALA A 164 0.36 -10.43 -11.55
CA ALA A 164 -0.17 -11.72 -11.10
C ALA A 164 0.89 -12.83 -11.19
N GLY A 165 1.70 -12.83 -12.25
CA GLY A 165 2.85 -13.72 -12.40
C GLY A 165 3.93 -13.50 -11.33
N GLU A 166 4.22 -12.26 -10.96
CA GLU A 166 5.15 -11.94 -9.85
C GLU A 166 4.64 -12.49 -8.52
N VAL A 167 3.35 -12.31 -8.21
CA VAL A 167 2.72 -12.89 -7.00
C VAL A 167 2.80 -14.41 -7.00
N ALA A 168 2.55 -15.06 -8.14
CA ALA A 168 2.66 -16.51 -8.26
C ALA A 168 4.09 -17.01 -7.98
N LYS A 169 5.11 -16.32 -8.50
CA LYS A 169 6.53 -16.64 -8.22
C LYS A 169 6.85 -16.49 -6.74
N ILE A 170 6.39 -15.42 -6.09
CA ILE A 170 6.61 -15.18 -4.65
C ILE A 170 5.96 -16.30 -3.83
N ALA A 171 4.70 -16.63 -4.10
CA ALA A 171 3.96 -17.65 -3.36
C ALA A 171 4.46 -19.09 -3.61
N ALA A 172 5.22 -19.32 -4.68
CA ALA A 172 5.92 -20.58 -4.92
C ALA A 172 7.23 -20.69 -4.11
N ALA A 173 7.87 -19.56 -3.80
CA ALA A 173 9.16 -19.51 -3.12
C ALA A 173 9.05 -19.29 -1.60
N VAL A 174 7.94 -18.73 -1.12
CA VAL A 174 7.68 -18.46 0.29
C VAL A 174 6.55 -19.35 0.80
N PRO A 175 6.71 -20.06 1.94
CA PRO A 175 5.63 -20.81 2.57
C PRO A 175 4.40 -19.92 2.77
N GLN A 176 3.26 -20.33 2.23
CA GLN A 176 2.09 -19.46 2.08
C GLN A 176 1.50 -19.05 3.44
N GLU A 177 1.60 -19.91 4.44
CA GLU A 177 1.23 -19.64 5.83
C GLU A 177 2.10 -18.57 6.49
N ASN A 178 3.29 -18.29 5.96
CA ASN A 178 4.21 -17.26 6.44
C ASN A 178 4.18 -16.00 5.58
N LEU A 179 3.35 -15.93 4.54
CA LEU A 179 3.31 -14.82 3.60
C LEU A 179 2.04 -13.98 3.77
N SER A 180 2.21 -12.67 3.61
CA SER A 180 1.14 -11.71 3.38
C SER A 180 1.49 -10.80 2.21
N ILE A 181 0.54 -10.57 1.31
CA ILE A 181 0.63 -9.59 0.23
C ILE A 181 -0.20 -8.37 0.59
N GLN A 182 0.37 -7.19 0.39
CA GLN A 182 -0.35 -5.93 0.45
C GLN A 182 -0.34 -5.26 -0.91
N TRP A 183 -1.50 -4.82 -1.38
CA TRP A 183 -1.65 -3.96 -2.56
C TRP A 183 -1.75 -2.49 -2.13
N ASP A 184 -0.86 -1.65 -2.65
CA ASP A 184 -0.83 -0.21 -2.37
C ASP A 184 -1.70 0.53 -3.39
N VAL A 185 -2.86 0.98 -2.93
CA VAL A 185 -3.97 1.59 -3.69
C VAL A 185 -3.93 3.11 -3.53
N CYS A 186 -2.98 3.74 -4.23
CA CYS A 186 -2.75 5.18 -4.16
C CYS A 186 -3.37 5.91 -5.36
N GLN A 187 -3.01 5.49 -6.57
CA GLN A 187 -3.39 6.23 -7.78
C GLN A 187 -4.86 6.02 -8.12
N GLU A 188 -5.46 4.92 -7.65
CA GLU A 188 -6.89 4.67 -7.69
C GLU A 188 -7.66 5.66 -6.83
N VAL A 189 -7.19 5.92 -5.60
CA VAL A 189 -7.81 6.92 -4.70
C VAL A 189 -7.76 8.28 -5.36
N LEU A 190 -6.60 8.68 -5.87
CA LEU A 190 -6.44 9.94 -6.60
C LEU A 190 -7.31 10.02 -7.86
N ALA A 191 -7.46 8.92 -8.61
CA ALA A 191 -8.34 8.88 -9.78
C ALA A 191 -9.81 9.10 -9.38
N TRP A 192 -10.25 8.54 -8.26
CA TRP A 192 -11.61 8.74 -7.75
C TRP A 192 -11.84 10.16 -7.21
N GLU A 193 -10.78 10.80 -6.71
CA GLU A 193 -10.73 12.22 -6.33
C GLU A 193 -10.63 13.17 -7.55
N GLY A 194 -10.57 12.64 -8.77
CA GLY A 194 -10.52 13.45 -10.01
C GLY A 194 -9.15 14.04 -10.34
N TYR A 195 -8.08 13.45 -9.82
CA TYR A 195 -6.70 13.94 -10.01
C TYR A 195 -6.12 13.76 -11.41
N TYR A 196 -6.63 12.77 -12.17
CA TYR A 196 -6.06 12.39 -13.46
C TYR A 196 -6.93 12.82 -14.65
N ASP A 197 -6.27 13.07 -15.78
CA ASP A 197 -6.92 13.22 -17.08
C ASP A 197 -7.79 11.99 -17.37
N LYS A 198 -9.03 12.22 -17.80
CA LYS A 198 -9.98 11.15 -18.15
C LYS A 198 -9.42 10.32 -19.31
N GLY A 199 -9.48 9.01 -19.15
CA GLY A 199 -9.22 8.06 -20.23
C GLY A 199 -10.52 7.59 -20.89
N PRO A 200 -10.43 6.62 -21.82
CA PRO A 200 -11.58 6.06 -22.52
C PRO A 200 -12.48 5.19 -21.60
N VAL A 201 -11.99 4.80 -20.43
CA VAL A 201 -12.73 3.97 -19.46
C VAL A 201 -12.90 4.72 -18.16
N ASP A 202 -14.08 4.57 -17.55
CA ASP A 202 -14.42 5.15 -16.26
C ASP A 202 -13.47 4.67 -15.15
N PHE A 203 -12.95 5.60 -14.35
CA PHE A 203 -11.98 5.32 -13.30
C PHE A 203 -12.49 4.30 -12.29
N ARG A 204 -13.74 4.40 -11.83
CA ARG A 204 -14.27 3.45 -10.83
C ARG A 204 -14.32 2.04 -11.39
N THR A 205 -14.80 1.90 -12.61
CA THR A 205 -14.85 0.60 -13.29
C THR A 205 -13.46 0.01 -13.46
N GLU A 206 -12.53 0.76 -14.07
CA GLU A 206 -11.18 0.30 -14.35
C GLU A 206 -10.40 -0.08 -13.09
N THR A 207 -10.43 0.80 -12.08
CA THR A 207 -9.77 0.56 -10.79
C THR A 207 -10.26 -0.73 -10.13
N LEU A 208 -11.57 -0.92 -10.02
CA LEU A 208 -12.14 -2.07 -9.33
C LEU A 208 -11.92 -3.39 -10.09
N ASP A 209 -11.87 -3.37 -11.41
CA ASP A 209 -11.57 -4.56 -12.22
C ASP A 209 -10.11 -5.00 -12.02
N VAL A 210 -9.16 -4.05 -12.01
CA VAL A 210 -7.76 -4.35 -11.72
C VAL A 210 -7.60 -4.83 -10.26
N LEU A 211 -8.17 -4.12 -9.30
CA LEU A 211 -8.08 -4.46 -7.86
C LEU A 211 -8.67 -5.84 -7.54
N ALA A 212 -9.76 -6.21 -8.20
CA ALA A 212 -10.34 -7.55 -8.10
C ALA A 212 -9.40 -8.60 -8.72
N LYS A 213 -8.87 -8.36 -9.93
CA LYS A 213 -7.97 -9.29 -10.63
C LYS A 213 -6.68 -9.54 -9.83
N VAL A 214 -6.03 -8.50 -9.32
CA VAL A 214 -4.80 -8.65 -8.53
C VAL A 214 -5.08 -9.22 -7.13
N GLY A 215 -6.23 -8.93 -6.54
CA GLY A 215 -6.68 -9.55 -5.30
C GLY A 215 -6.87 -11.06 -5.44
N ASP A 216 -7.64 -11.48 -6.43
CA ASP A 216 -7.95 -12.89 -6.69
C ASP A 216 -6.75 -13.68 -7.24
N ALA A 217 -5.71 -13.01 -7.74
CA ALA A 217 -4.45 -13.63 -8.15
C ALA A 217 -3.60 -14.13 -6.96
N VAL A 218 -3.83 -13.62 -5.74
CA VAL A 218 -3.10 -14.07 -4.55
C VAL A 218 -3.64 -15.43 -4.08
N PRO A 219 -2.82 -16.49 -3.94
CA PRO A 219 -3.27 -17.81 -3.51
C PRO A 219 -4.07 -17.78 -2.19
N ALA A 220 -5.08 -18.62 -2.08
CA ALA A 220 -6.07 -18.56 -0.98
C ALA A 220 -5.46 -18.71 0.42
N ALA A 221 -4.34 -19.43 0.56
CA ALA A 221 -3.65 -19.61 1.85
C ALA A 221 -2.75 -18.42 2.25
N VAL A 222 -2.37 -17.58 1.28
CA VAL A 222 -1.60 -16.35 1.51
C VAL A 222 -2.53 -15.25 1.96
N GLU A 223 -2.16 -14.46 2.97
CA GLU A 223 -2.99 -13.33 3.39
C GLU A 223 -2.93 -12.18 2.36
N VAL A 224 -4.04 -11.48 2.15
CA VAL A 224 -4.10 -10.28 1.32
C VAL A 224 -4.66 -9.10 2.09
N GLY A 225 -4.06 -7.93 1.92
CA GLY A 225 -4.62 -6.67 2.37
C GLY A 225 -4.45 -5.55 1.35
N TYR A 226 -5.17 -4.46 1.58
CA TYR A 226 -5.11 -3.26 0.74
C TYR A 226 -4.77 -2.05 1.60
N HIS A 227 -3.73 -1.32 1.19
CA HIS A 227 -3.35 -0.02 1.76
C HIS A 227 -3.90 1.07 0.85
N LEU A 228 -4.94 1.79 1.29
CA LEU A 228 -5.37 2.99 0.59
C LEU A 228 -4.41 4.14 0.93
N CYS A 229 -4.18 5.04 -0.02
CA CYS A 229 -3.26 6.16 0.18
C CYS A 229 -3.72 7.38 -0.63
N TYR A 230 -3.51 8.58 -0.10
CA TYR A 230 -3.71 9.85 -0.81
C TYR A 230 -2.41 10.39 -1.44
N GLY A 231 -1.35 9.58 -1.41
CA GLY A 231 -0.01 9.87 -1.94
C GLY A 231 0.71 10.96 -1.16
N SER A 232 1.90 10.67 -0.64
CA SER A 232 2.68 11.60 0.18
C SER A 232 4.05 11.99 -0.44
N PRO A 233 4.10 12.56 -1.66
CA PRO A 233 5.35 13.12 -2.15
C PRO A 233 5.73 14.33 -1.27
N ALA A 234 6.88 14.24 -0.58
CA ALA A 234 7.34 15.22 0.41
C ALA A 234 6.52 15.28 1.72
N ASP A 235 6.05 14.11 2.20
CA ASP A 235 5.37 13.94 3.50
C ASP A 235 4.01 14.65 3.64
N GLU A 236 3.39 15.05 2.52
CA GLU A 236 2.06 15.66 2.49
C GLU A 236 1.19 15.08 1.37
N HIS A 237 -0.12 14.99 1.60
CA HIS A 237 -1.07 14.40 0.65
C HIS A 237 -1.16 15.16 -0.68
N LEU A 238 -1.37 14.45 -1.79
CA LEU A 238 -1.66 15.10 -3.08
C LEU A 238 -3.05 15.71 -3.12
N VAL A 239 -4.00 15.05 -2.46
CA VAL A 239 -5.36 15.54 -2.24
C VAL A 239 -5.67 15.39 -0.76
N GLN A 240 -6.18 16.44 -0.12
CA GLN A 240 -6.62 16.36 1.27
C GLN A 240 -8.02 15.75 1.34
N PRO A 241 -8.21 14.57 1.97
CA PRO A 241 -9.54 14.00 2.09
C PRO A 241 -10.44 14.89 2.93
N LYS A 242 -11.66 15.10 2.45
CA LYS A 242 -12.69 15.83 3.17
C LYS A 242 -13.14 15.05 4.42
N ASP A 243 -13.44 13.78 4.24
CA ASP A 243 -13.87 12.80 5.23
C ASP A 243 -13.44 11.39 4.79
N ALA A 244 -13.76 10.36 5.56
CA ALA A 244 -13.45 8.96 5.21
C ALA A 244 -14.35 8.36 4.12
N GLY A 245 -15.32 9.10 3.57
CA GLY A 245 -16.40 8.58 2.73
C GLY A 245 -15.91 7.90 1.45
N LEU A 246 -14.96 8.51 0.73
CA LEU A 246 -14.42 7.92 -0.50
C LEU A 246 -13.65 6.62 -0.22
N MET A 247 -12.88 6.58 0.88
CA MET A 247 -12.20 5.36 1.30
C MET A 247 -13.20 4.25 1.63
N VAL A 248 -14.30 4.57 2.31
CA VAL A 248 -15.37 3.61 2.63
C VAL A 248 -16.07 3.11 1.37
N GLU A 249 -16.36 4.00 0.41
CA GLU A 249 -16.91 3.63 -0.90
C GLU A 249 -16.01 2.60 -1.61
N MET A 250 -14.71 2.89 -1.67
CA MET A 250 -13.73 2.03 -2.33
C MET A 250 -13.56 0.69 -1.62
N VAL A 251 -13.41 0.68 -0.28
CA VAL A 251 -13.30 -0.56 0.51
C VAL A 251 -14.53 -1.45 0.27
N ASN A 252 -15.73 -0.88 0.35
CA ASN A 252 -16.96 -1.65 0.13
C ASN A 252 -17.04 -2.22 -1.29
N ALA A 253 -16.61 -1.46 -2.29
CA ALA A 253 -16.57 -1.91 -3.67
C ALA A 253 -15.54 -3.03 -3.90
N ILE A 254 -14.35 -2.94 -3.28
CA ILE A 254 -13.34 -4.01 -3.31
C ILE A 254 -13.89 -5.27 -2.64
N VAL A 255 -14.47 -5.14 -1.44
CA VAL A 255 -15.08 -6.26 -0.71
C VAL A 255 -16.20 -6.93 -1.50
N ALA A 256 -16.95 -6.18 -2.31
CA ALA A 256 -18.01 -6.75 -3.15
C ALA A 256 -17.48 -7.54 -4.35
N ARG A 257 -16.29 -7.22 -4.88
CA ARG A 257 -15.77 -7.82 -6.12
C ARG A 257 -14.70 -8.90 -5.92
N VAL A 258 -13.83 -8.76 -4.92
CA VAL A 258 -12.79 -9.75 -4.63
C VAL A 258 -13.44 -11.03 -4.08
N LYS A 259 -13.19 -12.16 -4.72
CA LYS A 259 -13.86 -13.44 -4.40
C LYS A 259 -13.24 -14.13 -3.20
N ARG A 260 -11.93 -13.96 -3.00
CA ARG A 260 -11.22 -14.52 -1.85
C ARG A 260 -11.44 -13.71 -0.55
N PRO A 261 -11.12 -14.27 0.63
CA PRO A 261 -11.07 -13.50 1.87
C PRO A 261 -9.99 -12.40 1.81
N ILE A 262 -10.31 -11.21 2.32
CA ILE A 262 -9.37 -10.12 2.53
C ILE A 262 -9.06 -10.04 4.02
N GLN A 263 -7.79 -10.10 4.39
CA GLN A 263 -7.37 -10.13 5.79
C GLN A 263 -7.36 -8.75 6.42
N PHE A 264 -7.01 -7.69 5.68
CA PHE A 264 -7.02 -6.35 6.24
C PHE A 264 -7.21 -5.24 5.19
N PHE A 265 -7.71 -4.10 5.67
CA PHE A 265 -7.59 -2.82 4.99
C PHE A 265 -6.83 -1.84 5.89
N HIS A 266 -5.95 -1.05 5.29
CA HIS A 266 -5.34 0.10 5.95
C HIS A 266 -5.85 1.39 5.33
N LEU A 267 -6.37 2.31 6.16
CA LEU A 267 -6.86 3.62 5.74
C LEU A 267 -6.04 4.77 6.35
N PRO A 268 -5.54 5.72 5.55
CA PRO A 268 -4.77 6.87 6.02
C PRO A 268 -5.69 7.89 6.72
N VAL A 269 -5.17 8.54 7.76
CA VAL A 269 -5.90 9.56 8.51
C VAL A 269 -5.02 10.80 8.65
N PRO A 270 -5.33 11.91 7.93
CA PRO A 270 -4.55 13.14 7.99
C PRO A 270 -4.31 13.61 9.43
N LYS A 271 -3.09 14.07 9.74
CA LYS A 271 -2.70 14.57 11.09
C LYS A 271 -3.74 15.48 11.74
N GLY A 272 -4.36 16.39 10.98
CA GLY A 272 -5.35 17.33 11.51
C GLY A 272 -6.75 16.76 11.84
N ARG A 273 -7.04 15.51 11.48
CA ARG A 273 -8.39 14.92 11.58
C ARG A 273 -8.66 14.30 12.94
N THR A 274 -8.81 15.12 13.97
CA THR A 274 -9.30 14.69 15.29
C THR A 274 -10.82 14.86 15.44
N ASP A 275 -11.47 15.40 14.41
CA ASP A 275 -12.91 15.68 14.41
C ASP A 275 -13.75 14.44 14.10
N ASP A 276 -14.89 14.30 14.80
CA ASP A 276 -15.81 13.16 14.68
C ASP A 276 -16.40 13.04 13.26
N ALA A 277 -16.63 14.18 12.59
CA ALA A 277 -17.22 14.24 11.25
C ALA A 277 -16.39 13.53 10.18
N PHE A 278 -15.05 13.60 10.27
CA PHE A 278 -14.17 12.86 9.37
C PHE A 278 -14.40 11.34 9.45
N TYR A 279 -14.67 10.81 10.64
CA TYR A 279 -14.79 9.36 10.90
C TYR A 279 -16.22 8.84 10.75
N LEU A 280 -17.23 9.70 10.78
CA LEU A 280 -18.64 9.32 10.63
C LEU A 280 -18.90 8.32 9.48
N PRO A 281 -18.30 8.45 8.28
CA PRO A 281 -18.51 7.50 7.20
C PRO A 281 -18.03 6.07 7.50
N LEU A 282 -17.09 5.87 8.45
CA LEU A 282 -16.56 4.54 8.78
C LEU A 282 -17.64 3.57 9.28
N ALA A 283 -18.74 4.08 9.85
CA ALA A 283 -19.90 3.28 10.23
C ALA A 283 -20.56 2.56 9.03
N GLY A 284 -20.29 3.02 7.80
CA GLY A 284 -20.76 2.41 6.56
C GLY A 284 -19.88 1.28 6.02
N LEU A 285 -18.79 0.90 6.70
CA LEU A 285 -17.90 -0.18 6.27
C LEU A 285 -18.60 -1.55 6.28
N LYS A 286 -18.51 -2.26 5.16
CA LYS A 286 -19.10 -3.59 4.93
C LYS A 286 -18.03 -4.67 4.93
N LEU A 287 -17.14 -4.65 5.92
CA LEU A 287 -16.07 -5.64 6.06
C LEU A 287 -16.64 -7.04 6.29
N ARG A 288 -16.05 -8.06 5.65
CA ARG A 288 -16.42 -9.46 5.90
C ARG A 288 -15.96 -9.87 7.32
N PRO A 289 -16.61 -10.89 7.93
CA PRO A 289 -16.10 -11.48 9.17
C PRO A 289 -14.63 -11.88 9.02
N GLY A 290 -13.79 -11.47 9.97
CA GLY A 290 -12.35 -11.74 9.96
C GLY A 290 -11.49 -10.75 9.16
N THR A 291 -12.07 -9.76 8.47
CA THR A 291 -11.29 -8.67 7.84
C THR A 291 -10.98 -7.59 8.87
N GLU A 292 -9.70 -7.33 9.11
CA GLU A 292 -9.22 -6.35 10.10
C GLU A 292 -9.18 -4.93 9.51
N LEU A 293 -9.50 -3.92 10.32
CA LEU A 293 -9.37 -2.50 9.95
C LEU A 293 -8.18 -1.87 10.66
N TYR A 294 -7.22 -1.37 9.88
CA TYR A 294 -6.08 -0.59 10.38
C TYR A 294 -6.22 0.86 9.99
N LEU A 295 -5.90 1.76 10.92
CA LEU A 295 -5.97 3.20 10.68
C LEU A 295 -4.61 3.87 10.88
N GLY A 296 -4.29 4.79 9.98
CA GLY A 296 -3.07 5.61 9.96
C GLY A 296 -3.09 6.72 11.02
N LEU A 297 -3.27 6.37 12.29
CA LEU A 297 -3.50 7.31 13.40
C LEU A 297 -2.22 7.88 14.00
N VAL A 298 -1.06 7.31 13.67
CA VAL A 298 0.22 7.59 14.31
C VAL A 298 0.97 8.69 13.57
N HIS A 299 1.23 9.78 14.29
CA HIS A 299 1.96 10.95 13.80
C HIS A 299 3.18 11.27 14.65
N HIS A 300 4.22 11.77 13.99
CA HIS A 300 5.44 12.21 14.66
C HIS A 300 5.17 13.38 15.60
N ASN A 301 5.69 13.28 16.83
CA ASN A 301 5.54 14.27 17.90
C ASN A 301 4.10 14.73 18.13
N ASP A 302 3.20 13.76 18.24
CA ASP A 302 1.77 14.04 18.34
C ASP A 302 0.98 13.01 19.17
N ALA A 303 1.51 12.63 20.34
CA ALA A 303 0.88 11.60 21.18
C ALA A 303 -0.57 11.96 21.58
N ALA A 304 -0.85 13.24 21.85
CA ALA A 304 -2.20 13.72 22.17
C ALA A 304 -3.13 13.63 20.97
N GLY A 305 -2.67 14.04 19.78
CA GLY A 305 -3.44 13.88 18.55
C GLY A 305 -3.69 12.40 18.23
N ASN A 306 -2.70 11.53 18.40
CA ASN A 306 -2.84 10.08 18.14
C ASN A 306 -3.95 9.47 19.02
N ALA A 307 -3.98 9.84 20.30
CA ALA A 307 -5.04 9.43 21.23
C ALA A 307 -6.42 9.98 20.81
N ALA A 308 -6.49 11.26 20.43
CA ALA A 308 -7.73 11.89 19.99
C ALA A 308 -8.30 11.26 18.70
N ARG A 309 -7.44 10.99 17.70
CA ARG A 309 -7.83 10.30 16.47
C ARG A 309 -8.35 8.89 16.74
N LEU A 310 -7.66 8.14 17.60
CA LEU A 310 -8.11 6.80 17.99
C LEU A 310 -9.47 6.84 18.69
N ALA A 311 -9.67 7.77 19.62
CA ALA A 311 -10.94 7.93 20.32
C ALA A 311 -12.08 8.26 19.33
N ALA A 312 -11.88 9.26 18.46
CA ALA A 312 -12.86 9.65 17.45
C ALA A 312 -13.20 8.49 16.48
N ALA A 313 -12.19 7.76 16.00
CA ALA A 313 -12.40 6.61 15.13
C ALA A 313 -13.24 5.50 15.79
N ARG A 314 -12.98 5.21 17.07
CA ARG A 314 -13.67 4.15 17.83
C ARG A 314 -15.15 4.44 18.10
N HIS A 315 -15.61 5.68 17.93
CA HIS A 315 -17.04 5.98 17.95
C HIS A 315 -17.79 5.37 16.76
N HIS A 316 -17.10 5.17 15.62
CA HIS A 316 -17.73 4.82 14.33
C HIS A 316 -17.33 3.45 13.79
N ALA A 317 -16.17 2.91 14.18
CA ALA A 317 -15.71 1.59 13.73
C ALA A 317 -14.81 0.90 14.75
N ARG A 318 -14.69 -0.43 14.63
CA ARG A 318 -13.63 -1.17 15.32
C ARG A 318 -12.27 -0.80 14.74
N VAL A 319 -11.25 -0.70 15.58
CA VAL A 319 -9.87 -0.45 15.17
C VAL A 319 -9.03 -1.64 15.59
N ASP A 320 -8.70 -2.50 14.64
CA ASP A 320 -7.96 -3.75 14.87
C ASP A 320 -6.44 -3.54 14.83
N GLY A 321 -5.99 -2.37 14.35
CA GLY A 321 -4.57 -2.01 14.28
C GLY A 321 -4.32 -0.53 14.02
N VAL A 322 -3.12 -0.08 14.38
CA VAL A 322 -2.66 1.31 14.21
C VAL A 322 -1.37 1.35 13.39
N ALA A 323 -1.23 2.41 12.60
CA ALA A 323 -0.09 2.65 11.73
C ALA A 323 0.14 4.16 11.53
N THR A 324 1.21 4.52 10.83
CA THR A 324 1.32 5.82 10.14
C THR A 324 0.38 5.89 8.94
N GLU A 325 0.11 7.09 8.43
CA GLU A 325 -0.72 7.28 7.23
C GLU A 325 -0.20 6.53 5.99
N CYS A 326 1.12 6.42 5.86
CA CYS A 326 1.79 5.84 4.70
C CYS A 326 3.13 5.22 5.16
N GLY A 327 3.89 4.65 4.22
CA GLY A 327 5.27 4.23 4.48
C GLY A 327 6.18 5.40 4.85
N MET A 328 7.23 5.12 5.62
CA MET A 328 8.08 6.12 6.28
C MET A 328 9.38 6.42 5.53
N ALA A 329 9.65 5.75 4.40
CA ALA A 329 10.97 5.80 3.75
C ALA A 329 11.39 7.17 3.19
N ARG A 330 10.44 8.06 2.93
CA ARG A 330 10.68 9.40 2.38
C ARG A 330 10.85 10.48 3.45
N GLY A 331 10.44 10.17 4.69
CA GLY A 331 10.58 11.08 5.82
C GLY A 331 11.99 11.11 6.37
N ASP A 332 12.22 12.01 7.32
CA ASP A 332 13.47 12.16 8.04
C ASP A 332 13.75 10.90 8.91
N PRO A 333 14.83 10.14 8.63
CA PRO A 333 15.17 8.93 9.38
C PRO A 333 15.37 9.17 10.89
N SER A 334 15.76 10.38 11.29
CA SER A 334 15.96 10.73 12.71
C SER A 334 14.68 10.65 13.53
N ARG A 335 13.51 10.74 12.87
CA ARG A 335 12.17 10.65 13.48
C ARG A 335 11.74 9.21 13.77
N LEU A 336 12.42 8.22 13.20
CA LEU A 336 11.99 6.83 13.25
C LEU A 336 11.87 6.29 14.69
N PRO A 337 12.84 6.50 15.62
CA PRO A 337 12.70 5.98 16.98
C PRO A 337 11.45 6.50 17.71
N GLU A 338 11.16 7.80 17.60
CA GLU A 338 9.98 8.42 18.20
C GLU A 338 8.68 7.92 17.56
N LEU A 339 8.66 7.75 16.23
CA LEU A 339 7.53 7.16 15.52
C LEU A 339 7.27 5.72 15.97
N LEU A 340 8.30 4.88 16.12
CA LEU A 340 8.15 3.50 16.58
C LEU A 340 7.57 3.45 18.00
N ALA A 341 8.05 4.31 18.90
CA ALA A 341 7.47 4.43 20.24
C ALA A 341 6.00 4.91 20.19
N ALA A 342 5.67 5.84 19.28
CA ALA A 342 4.31 6.32 19.09
C ALA A 342 3.35 5.23 18.56
N HIS A 343 3.81 4.31 17.71
CA HIS A 343 3.01 3.15 17.29
C HIS A 343 2.60 2.29 18.48
N VAL A 344 3.58 1.88 19.29
CA VAL A 344 3.36 1.01 20.45
C VAL A 344 2.43 1.67 21.45
N LYS A 345 2.71 2.93 21.80
CA LYS A 345 1.88 3.70 22.74
C LYS A 345 0.46 3.88 22.24
N THR A 346 0.25 4.13 20.95
CA THR A 346 -1.10 4.29 20.39
C THR A 346 -1.85 2.96 20.39
N ALA A 347 -1.18 1.83 20.10
CA ALA A 347 -1.77 0.50 20.19
C ALA A 347 -2.18 0.13 21.63
N GLU A 348 -1.44 0.62 22.63
CA GLU A 348 -1.75 0.43 24.06
C GLU A 348 -2.99 1.19 24.53
N LEU A 349 -3.29 2.32 23.92
CA LEU A 349 -4.53 3.07 24.20
C LEU A 349 -5.77 2.40 23.58
N ALA A 350 -5.55 1.47 22.65
CA ALA A 350 -6.61 0.83 21.90
C ALA A 350 -7.16 -0.44 22.57
N VAL A 351 -6.63 -0.77 23.75
CA VAL A 351 -7.07 -1.86 24.64
C VAL A 351 -8.42 -1.56 25.27
#